data_AF-A0A1J7GW34-F1
#
_entry.id   AF-A0A1J7GW34-F1
#
_cell.length_a   1.000
_cell.length_b   1.000
_cell.length_c   1.000
_cell.angle_alpha   90.00
_cell.angle_beta   90.00
_cell.angle_gamma   90.00
#
_symmetry.space_group_name_H-M   'P 1'
#
loop_
_entity.id
_entity.type
_entity.pdbx_description
1 polymer ?
#
loop_
_entity_poly.entity_id
_entity_poly.type
_entity_poly.pdbx_seq_one_letter_code
_entity_poly.pdbx_strand_id
1 'polypeptide(L)'
;MAMPHPPVLLAPQNPMENDKDTQKLTFEASSMQYQPNIPSQFIWPDHEKPCLTSPELEVPAIDLKVFLSGNPQAISSACSQVHEACKKHGFFHIVNHGVDGKLKSQALNLLDDFFSMQLSKKQRAQRKVGELCGYANSFIGRFSSKLPWKETLSFRYCADHSSKTVEEYFVNVMGEDFKQLG
;
A
#
# COMPACT_ATOMS: atom_id res chain seq x y z
N MET A 1 -1.87 -25.01 32.04
CA MET A 1 -0.96 -23.86 31.86
C MET A 1 -1.62 -22.93 30.84
N ALA A 2 -2.14 -21.79 31.29
CA ALA A 2 -2.76 -20.79 30.42
C ALA A 2 -1.67 -19.86 29.89
N MET A 3 -1.62 -19.66 28.57
CA MET A 3 -0.70 -18.70 27.93
C MET A 3 -1.22 -17.28 28.18
N PRO A 4 -0.36 -16.32 28.58
CA PRO A 4 -0.80 -14.94 28.76
C PRO A 4 -1.11 -14.30 27.40
N HIS A 5 -2.21 -13.54 27.33
CA HIS A 5 -2.56 -12.75 26.16
C HIS A 5 -1.56 -11.61 25.94
N PRO A 6 -1.19 -11.28 24.69
CA PRO A 6 -0.32 -10.14 24.41
C PRO A 6 -1.07 -8.83 24.70
N PRO A 7 -0.36 -7.78 25.18
CA PRO A 7 -0.99 -6.51 25.49
C PRO A 7 -1.47 -5.83 24.20
N VAL A 8 -2.72 -5.36 24.23
CA VAL A 8 -3.29 -4.52 23.18
C VAL A 8 -2.52 -3.20 23.16
N LEU A 9 -1.76 -2.95 22.08
CA LEU A 9 -1.11 -1.68 21.84
C LEU A 9 -2.18 -0.62 21.58
N LEU A 10 -2.53 0.15 22.61
CA LEU A 10 -3.33 1.36 22.46
C LEU A 10 -2.50 2.41 21.71
N ALA A 11 -3.09 3.02 20.69
CA ALA A 11 -2.49 4.15 20.00
C ALA A 11 -2.26 5.31 20.99
N PRO A 12 -1.18 6.10 20.84
CA PRO A 12 -0.98 7.28 21.68
C PRO A 12 -2.15 8.25 21.50
N GLN A 13 -2.79 8.63 22.61
CA GLN A 13 -3.75 9.73 22.61
C GLN A 13 -2.94 11.03 22.62
N ASN A 14 -2.83 11.69 21.47
CA ASN A 14 -2.30 13.05 21.42
C ASN A 14 -3.37 14.03 21.94
N PRO A 15 -2.97 15.09 22.68
CA PRO A 15 -3.89 16.13 23.10
C PRO A 15 -4.55 16.78 21.89
N MET A 16 -5.86 17.03 21.96
CA MET A 16 -6.58 17.85 21.00
C MET A 16 -6.09 19.30 21.10
N GLU A 17 -5.09 19.67 20.30
CA GLU A 17 -4.80 21.08 20.04
C GLU A 17 -5.76 21.62 18.99
N ASN A 18 -6.52 22.64 19.41
CA ASN A 18 -7.38 23.56 18.69
C ASN A 18 -7.73 23.28 17.21
N ASP A 19 -9.02 23.01 17.01
CA ASP A 19 -9.74 22.68 15.77
C ASP A 19 -9.91 23.84 14.76
N LYS A 20 -8.92 24.74 14.64
CA LYS A 20 -8.97 25.87 13.68
C LYS A 20 -7.86 25.90 12.65
N ASP A 21 -6.73 25.21 12.87
CA ASP A 21 -5.63 25.13 11.88
C ASP A 21 -5.59 23.82 11.08
N THR A 22 -6.46 22.85 11.41
CA THR A 22 -6.56 21.57 10.67
C THR A 22 -7.24 21.74 9.30
N GLN A 23 -7.89 22.88 9.08
CA GLN A 23 -8.35 23.27 7.74
C GLN A 23 -7.16 23.87 7.00
N LYS A 24 -6.78 23.24 5.87
CA LYS A 24 -5.92 23.80 4.79
C LYS A 24 -4.46 23.32 4.74
N LEU A 25 -4.20 22.05 5.04
CA LEU A 25 -3.04 21.35 4.45
C LEU A 25 -3.56 20.25 3.52
N THR A 26 -4.24 20.68 2.45
CA THR A 26 -4.57 19.79 1.35
C THR A 26 -3.28 19.56 0.57
N PHE A 27 -2.68 18.38 0.69
CA PHE A 27 -1.61 17.96 -0.21
C PHE A 27 -2.17 17.87 -1.61
N GLU A 28 -1.82 18.86 -2.41
CA GLU A 28 -2.11 18.90 -3.83
C GLU A 28 -0.77 18.80 -4.56
N ALA A 29 -0.48 17.62 -5.11
CA ALA A 29 0.78 17.34 -5.78
C ALA A 29 1.09 18.37 -6.89
N SER A 30 0.06 18.83 -7.61
CA SER A 30 0.16 19.89 -8.63
C SER A 30 0.55 21.26 -8.07
N SER A 31 0.24 21.55 -6.81
CA SER A 31 0.65 22.79 -6.14
C SER A 31 2.05 22.66 -5.53
N MET A 32 2.48 21.44 -5.19
CA MET A 32 3.81 21.16 -4.60
C MET A 32 4.93 21.03 -5.63
N GLN A 33 4.64 20.63 -6.88
CA GLN A 33 5.65 20.55 -7.94
C GLN A 33 6.33 21.90 -8.24
N TYR A 34 5.70 23.02 -7.84
CA TYR A 34 6.23 24.37 -8.02
C TYR A 34 6.86 24.95 -6.74
N GLN A 35 6.86 24.21 -5.63
CA GLN A 35 7.51 24.65 -4.40
C GLN A 35 9.02 24.40 -4.50
N PRO A 36 9.87 25.41 -4.19
CA PRO A 36 11.32 25.27 -4.30
C PRO A 36 11.92 24.37 -3.21
N ASN A 37 11.20 24.14 -2.11
CA ASN A 37 11.65 23.37 -0.97
C ASN A 37 10.62 22.30 -0.58
N ILE A 38 11.13 21.17 -0.10
CA ILE A 38 10.31 20.12 0.52
C ILE A 38 9.74 20.64 1.85
N PRO A 39 8.43 20.54 2.11
CA PRO A 39 7.86 20.96 3.39
C PRO A 39 8.46 20.18 4.55
N SER A 40 8.73 20.87 5.66
CA SER A 40 9.40 20.30 6.85
C SER A 40 8.75 19.02 7.39
N GLN A 41 7.44 18.87 7.23
CA GLN A 41 6.69 17.68 7.66
C GLN A 41 7.14 16.41 6.93
N PHE A 42 7.72 16.51 5.72
CA PHE A 42 8.25 15.39 4.95
C PHE A 42 9.74 15.13 5.18
N ILE A 43 10.43 15.99 5.94
CA ILE A 43 11.86 15.84 6.20
C ILE A 43 12.05 14.88 7.37
N TRP A 44 12.73 13.77 7.11
CA TRP A 44 13.11 12.79 8.14
C TRP A 44 14.43 13.21 8.80
N PRO A 45 14.60 13.00 10.12
CA PRO A 45 15.84 13.31 10.83
C PRO A 45 17.04 12.57 10.23
N ASP A 46 18.23 13.22 10.25
CA ASP A 46 19.44 12.65 9.63
C ASP A 46 19.83 11.28 10.17
N HIS A 47 19.59 11.03 11.46
CA HIS A 47 19.89 9.75 12.11
C HIS A 47 18.91 8.62 11.75
N GLU A 48 17.79 8.92 11.08
CA GLU A 48 16.82 7.94 10.57
C GLU A 48 16.94 7.74 9.05
N LYS A 49 17.78 8.52 8.37
CA LYS A 49 17.97 8.38 6.92
C LYS A 49 18.62 7.03 6.58
N PRO A 50 18.26 6.41 5.45
CA PRO A 50 18.88 5.16 5.01
C PRO A 50 20.40 5.31 4.91
N CYS A 51 21.12 4.30 5.38
CA CYS A 51 22.57 4.24 5.23
C CYS A 51 22.91 3.92 3.76
N LEU A 52 23.60 4.86 3.08
CA LEU A 52 24.01 4.71 1.67
C LEU A 52 25.04 3.59 1.44
N THR A 53 25.66 3.08 2.50
CA THR A 53 26.67 2.01 2.45
C THR A 53 26.15 0.68 2.97
N SER A 54 24.83 0.47 2.94
CA SER A 54 24.24 -0.79 3.36
C SER A 54 24.67 -1.94 2.44
N PRO A 55 24.95 -3.14 2.98
CA PRO A 55 25.31 -4.29 2.15
C PRO A 55 24.15 -4.67 1.22
N GLU A 56 24.49 -5.15 0.03
CA GLU A 56 23.51 -5.68 -0.90
C GLU A 56 22.86 -6.94 -0.31
N LEU A 57 21.53 -6.97 -0.37
CA LEU A 57 20.75 -8.10 0.08
C LEU A 57 20.42 -8.98 -1.14
N GLU A 58 21.01 -10.16 -1.22
CA GLU A 58 20.61 -11.15 -2.23
C GLU A 58 19.21 -11.69 -1.91
N VAL A 59 18.22 -11.23 -2.68
CA VAL A 59 16.83 -11.68 -2.57
C VAL A 59 16.59 -12.85 -3.53
N PRO A 60 16.24 -14.05 -3.03
CA PRO A 60 16.04 -15.20 -3.90
C PRO A 60 14.78 -15.04 -4.75
N ALA A 61 14.86 -15.51 -5.99
CA ALA A 61 13.71 -15.65 -6.89
C ALA A 61 13.19 -17.09 -6.84
N ILE A 62 11.92 -17.25 -6.47
CA ILE A 62 11.25 -18.54 -6.30
C ILE A 62 10.37 -18.80 -7.51
N ASP A 63 10.68 -19.86 -8.25
CA ASP A 63 9.93 -20.26 -9.44
C ASP A 63 8.65 -21.00 -9.07
N LEU A 64 7.49 -20.38 -9.28
CA LEU A 64 6.20 -21.01 -9.01
C LEU A 64 5.79 -22.04 -10.08
N LYS A 65 6.46 -22.09 -11.24
CA LYS A 65 6.17 -23.06 -12.29
C LYS A 65 6.36 -24.51 -11.82
N VAL A 66 7.25 -24.73 -10.85
CA VAL A 66 7.48 -26.08 -10.30
C VAL A 66 6.24 -26.63 -9.59
N PHE A 67 5.43 -25.76 -8.99
CA PHE A 67 4.15 -26.16 -8.37
C PHE A 67 3.12 -26.56 -9.42
N LEU A 68 3.15 -25.90 -10.59
CA LEU A 68 2.30 -26.25 -11.73
C LEU A 68 2.75 -27.54 -12.42
N SER A 69 4.02 -27.93 -12.27
CA SER A 69 4.57 -29.15 -12.88
C SER A 69 4.18 -30.45 -12.15
N GLY A 70 3.73 -30.36 -10.89
CA GLY A 70 3.35 -31.51 -10.08
C GLY A 70 4.51 -32.40 -9.61
N ASN A 71 5.78 -32.06 -9.87
CA ASN A 71 6.93 -32.83 -9.42
C ASN A 71 7.16 -32.66 -7.90
N PRO A 72 6.98 -33.71 -7.07
CA PRO A 72 7.07 -33.58 -5.61
C PRO A 72 8.45 -33.13 -5.11
N GLN A 73 9.52 -33.55 -5.77
CA GLN A 73 10.89 -33.20 -5.38
C GLN A 73 11.19 -31.72 -5.67
N ALA A 74 10.74 -31.24 -6.83
CA ALA A 74 10.88 -29.83 -7.21
C ALA A 74 10.04 -28.92 -6.29
N ILE A 75 8.83 -29.35 -5.95
CA ILE A 75 7.95 -28.66 -4.99
C ILE A 75 8.60 -28.59 -3.60
N SER A 76 9.13 -29.71 -3.11
CA SER A 76 9.82 -29.76 -1.81
C SER A 76 11.02 -28.81 -1.76
N SER A 77 11.82 -28.78 -2.83
CA SER A 77 12.95 -27.84 -2.96
C SER A 77 12.49 -26.37 -2.91
N ALA A 78 11.45 -26.02 -3.67
CA ALA A 78 10.92 -24.65 -3.66
C ALA A 78 10.33 -24.26 -2.30
N CYS A 79 9.61 -25.16 -1.62
CA CYS A 79 9.15 -24.92 -0.25
C CYS A 79 10.32 -24.69 0.73
N SER A 80 11.42 -25.43 0.58
CA SER A 80 12.62 -25.21 1.40
C SER A 80 13.25 -23.84 1.12
N GLN A 81 13.25 -23.38 -0.14
CA GLN A 81 13.75 -22.04 -0.48
C GLN A 81 12.87 -20.94 0.11
N VAL A 82 11.54 -21.09 0.07
CA VAL A 82 10.60 -20.18 0.74
C VAL A 82 10.89 -20.14 2.24
N HIS A 83 11.02 -21.30 2.89
CA HIS A 83 11.30 -21.42 4.31
C HIS A 83 12.59 -20.67 4.71
N GLU A 84 13.67 -20.89 3.97
CA GLU A 84 14.95 -20.23 4.24
C GLU A 84 14.90 -18.72 3.96
N ALA A 85 14.25 -18.28 2.89
CA ALA A 85 14.07 -16.86 2.60
C ALA A 85 13.27 -16.15 3.70
N CYS A 86 12.19 -16.78 4.17
CA CYS A 86 11.39 -16.27 5.29
C CYS A 86 12.20 -16.19 6.60
N LYS A 87 13.03 -17.19 6.90
CA LYS A 87 13.87 -17.21 8.10
C LYS A 87 15.01 -16.20 8.07
N LYS A 88 15.68 -16.06 6.93
CA LYS A 88 16.89 -15.24 6.79
C LYS A 88 16.57 -13.77 6.56
N HIS A 89 15.52 -13.50 5.76
CA HIS A 89 15.25 -12.16 5.23
C HIS A 89 13.80 -11.70 5.44
N GLY A 90 12.83 -12.63 5.50
CA GLY A 90 11.41 -12.30 5.49
C GLY A 90 10.89 -11.80 4.14
N PHE A 91 11.69 -11.94 3.06
CA PHE A 91 11.40 -11.39 1.74
C PHE A 91 11.99 -12.28 0.63
N PHE A 92 11.27 -12.40 -0.49
CA PHE A 92 11.68 -13.13 -1.70
C PHE A 92 10.89 -12.62 -2.91
N HIS A 93 11.41 -12.86 -4.10
CA HIS A 93 10.68 -12.63 -5.36
C HIS A 93 10.01 -13.92 -5.82
N ILE A 94 8.87 -13.78 -6.49
CA ILE A 94 8.20 -14.88 -7.16
C ILE A 94 8.30 -14.67 -8.66
N VAL A 95 8.67 -15.71 -9.39
CA VAL A 95 8.68 -15.73 -10.86
C VAL A 95 7.79 -16.86 -11.39
N ASN A 96 7.35 -16.74 -12.64
CA ASN A 96 6.47 -17.70 -13.31
C ASN A 96 5.21 -18.06 -12.49
N HIS A 97 4.63 -17.07 -11.81
CA HIS A 97 3.45 -17.22 -10.95
C HIS A 97 2.14 -17.53 -11.69
N GLY A 98 2.15 -17.58 -13.03
CA GLY A 98 0.97 -17.89 -13.84
C GLY A 98 -0.05 -16.76 -13.95
N VAL A 99 0.22 -15.58 -13.39
CA VAL A 99 -0.62 -14.39 -13.60
C VAL A 99 -0.37 -13.88 -15.01
N ASP A 100 -1.45 -13.71 -15.77
CA ASP A 100 -1.39 -13.26 -17.16
C ASP A 100 -0.73 -11.87 -17.28
N GLY A 101 0.17 -11.74 -18.26
CA GLY A 101 0.92 -10.51 -18.48
C GLY A 101 0.03 -9.34 -18.93
N LYS A 102 -1.05 -9.60 -19.68
CA LYS A 102 -1.97 -8.54 -20.10
C LYS A 102 -2.79 -8.05 -18.91
N LEU A 103 -3.26 -8.96 -18.06
CA LEU A 103 -3.95 -8.60 -16.82
C LEU A 103 -3.09 -7.70 -15.92
N LYS A 104 -1.81 -8.05 -15.74
CA LYS A 104 -0.86 -7.21 -14.98
C LYS A 104 -0.75 -5.80 -15.58
N SER A 105 -0.52 -5.71 -16.89
CA SER A 105 -0.38 -4.41 -17.57
C SER A 105 -1.67 -3.59 -17.49
N GLN A 106 -2.84 -4.21 -17.64
CA GLN A 106 -4.13 -3.55 -17.49
C GLN A 106 -4.32 -2.99 -16.08
N ALA A 107 -4.03 -3.77 -15.05
CA ALA A 107 -4.13 -3.33 -13.66
C ALA A 107 -3.21 -2.12 -13.38
N LEU A 108 -1.97 -2.15 -13.88
CA LEU A 108 -1.03 -1.03 -13.73
C LEU A 108 -1.52 0.22 -14.47
N ASN A 109 -1.99 0.09 -15.71
CA ASN A 109 -2.52 1.22 -16.48
C ASN A 109 -3.72 1.86 -15.78
N LEU A 110 -4.65 1.06 -15.26
CA LEU A 110 -5.81 1.55 -14.52
C LEU A 110 -5.42 2.32 -13.23
N LEU A 111 -4.38 1.85 -12.53
CA LEU A 111 -3.84 2.56 -11.37
C LEU A 111 -3.14 3.86 -11.76
N ASP A 112 -2.35 3.85 -12.82
CA ASP A 112 -1.69 5.05 -13.35
C ASP A 112 -2.73 6.10 -13.79
N ASP A 113 -3.78 5.67 -14.50
CA ASP A 113 -4.91 6.53 -14.88
C ASP A 113 -5.57 7.13 -13.63
N PHE A 114 -5.80 6.33 -12.60
CA PHE A 114 -6.39 6.80 -11.34
C PHE A 114 -5.53 7.87 -10.67
N PHE A 115 -4.23 7.60 -10.47
CA PHE A 115 -3.35 8.52 -9.74
C PHE A 115 -2.98 9.77 -10.54
N SER A 116 -3.06 9.70 -11.87
CA SER A 116 -2.89 10.84 -12.78
C SER A 116 -4.10 11.79 -12.80
N MET A 117 -5.25 11.40 -12.25
CA MET A 117 -6.40 12.28 -12.16
C MET A 117 -6.14 13.51 -11.25
N GLN A 118 -6.90 14.58 -11.52
CA GLN A 118 -6.96 15.74 -10.63
C GLN A 118 -7.35 15.30 -9.20
N LEU A 119 -6.77 15.97 -8.21
CA LEU A 119 -7.01 15.67 -6.79
C LEU A 119 -8.49 15.66 -6.45
N SER A 120 -9.26 16.64 -6.96
CA SER A 120 -10.72 16.74 -6.73
C SER A 120 -11.48 15.47 -7.14
N LYS A 121 -11.06 14.79 -8.21
CA LYS A 121 -11.65 13.51 -8.63
C LYS A 121 -11.22 12.38 -7.69
N LYS A 122 -9.94 12.29 -7.35
CA LYS A 122 -9.42 11.28 -6.39
C LYS A 122 -10.07 11.40 -5.01
N GLN A 123 -10.36 12.63 -4.57
CA GLN A 123 -11.01 12.93 -3.28
C GLN A 123 -12.45 12.42 -3.17
N ARG A 124 -13.10 12.05 -4.29
CA ARG A 124 -14.39 11.35 -4.23
C ARG A 124 -14.29 10.00 -3.51
N ALA A 125 -13.13 9.36 -3.62
CA ALA A 125 -12.80 8.14 -2.90
C ALA A 125 -12.13 8.39 -1.54
N GLN A 126 -12.12 9.63 -1.01
CA GLN A 126 -11.32 9.98 0.16
C GLN A 126 -11.69 9.16 1.40
N ARG A 127 -10.67 8.53 2.01
CA ARG A 127 -10.79 7.81 3.27
C ARG A 127 -11.16 8.77 4.39
N LYS A 128 -12.24 8.47 5.11
CA LYS A 128 -12.66 9.23 6.29
C LYS A 128 -11.97 8.72 7.56
N VAL A 129 -12.01 9.53 8.62
CA VAL A 129 -11.52 9.14 9.94
C VAL A 129 -12.27 7.91 10.43
N GLY A 130 -11.54 6.87 10.84
CA GLY A 130 -12.11 5.60 11.28
C GLY A 130 -12.34 4.56 10.16
N GLU A 131 -12.26 4.97 8.90
CA GLU A 131 -12.35 4.03 7.77
C GLU A 131 -10.98 3.41 7.45
N LEU A 132 -10.98 2.18 6.94
CA LEU A 132 -9.78 1.46 6.52
C LEU A 132 -9.48 1.63 5.02
N CYS A 133 -10.52 1.86 4.22
CA CYS A 133 -10.48 1.94 2.77
C CYS A 133 -10.68 3.39 2.30
N GLY A 134 -10.19 3.70 1.11
CA GLY A 134 -10.24 5.02 0.53
C GLY A 134 -8.90 5.51 0.00
N TYR A 135 -8.98 6.54 -0.82
CA TYR A 135 -7.86 7.38 -1.21
C TYR A 135 -7.36 8.17 0.01
N ALA A 136 -6.05 8.13 0.22
CA ALA A 136 -5.38 8.86 1.27
C ALA A 136 -4.03 9.39 0.80
N ASN A 137 -3.73 10.63 1.15
CA ASN A 137 -2.39 11.20 1.06
C ASN A 137 -1.72 11.21 2.45
N SER A 138 -0.51 11.73 2.51
CA SER A 138 0.31 11.77 3.73
C SER A 138 -0.28 12.58 4.88
N PHE A 139 -1.28 13.42 4.62
CA PHE A 139 -1.91 14.30 5.62
C PHE A 139 -3.14 13.70 6.28
N ILE A 140 -3.55 12.46 5.91
CA ILE A 140 -4.65 11.78 6.58
C ILE A 140 -4.18 11.18 7.92
N GLY A 141 -4.13 12.03 8.94
CA GLY A 141 -4.60 11.76 10.30
C GLY A 141 -3.71 10.96 11.25
N ARG A 142 -2.58 10.37 10.82
CA ARG A 142 -1.74 9.56 11.72
C ARG A 142 -0.50 10.26 12.28
N PHE A 143 0.12 11.15 11.50
CA PHE A 143 1.40 11.76 11.85
C PHE A 143 1.36 13.27 11.58
N SER A 144 2.06 14.05 12.39
CA SER A 144 2.23 15.50 12.20
C SER A 144 3.58 15.88 11.57
N SER A 145 4.53 14.93 11.53
CA SER A 145 5.87 15.05 10.94
C SER A 145 6.35 13.68 10.46
N LYS A 146 7.49 13.64 9.75
CA LYS A 146 8.02 12.42 9.10
C LYS A 146 7.00 11.78 8.16
N LEU A 147 6.25 12.63 7.46
CA LEU A 147 5.22 12.20 6.53
C LEU A 147 5.86 11.42 5.38
N PRO A 148 5.30 10.27 5.00
CA PRO A 148 5.79 9.55 3.84
C PRO A 148 5.46 10.34 2.58
N TRP A 149 6.36 10.42 1.60
CA TRP A 149 6.05 11.07 0.32
C TRP A 149 5.27 10.10 -0.58
N LYS A 150 3.98 9.91 -0.30
CA LYS A 150 3.13 8.98 -1.04
C LYS A 150 1.65 9.30 -0.92
N GLU A 151 0.91 8.87 -1.93
CA GLU A 151 -0.53 8.66 -1.84
C GLU A 151 -0.84 7.16 -1.88
N THR A 152 -2.04 6.80 -1.44
CA THR A 152 -2.51 5.41 -1.36
C THR A 152 -3.98 5.35 -1.70
N LEU A 153 -4.38 4.26 -2.35
CA LEU A 153 -5.76 3.85 -2.52
C LEU A 153 -5.91 2.48 -1.88
N SER A 154 -6.95 2.28 -1.08
CA SER A 154 -7.19 1.00 -0.40
C SER A 154 -8.65 0.62 -0.53
N PHE A 155 -8.93 -0.64 -0.81
CA PHE A 155 -10.29 -1.18 -0.93
C PHE A 155 -10.32 -2.62 -0.42
N ARG A 156 -11.50 -3.08 -0.03
CA ARG A 156 -11.70 -4.43 0.47
C ARG A 156 -11.98 -5.36 -0.70
N TYR A 157 -11.35 -6.53 -0.67
CA TYR A 157 -11.65 -7.64 -1.57
C TYR A 157 -12.23 -8.81 -0.76
N CYS A 158 -13.25 -9.47 -1.31
CA CYS A 158 -13.81 -10.72 -0.81
C CYS A 158 -13.76 -11.75 -1.95
N ALA A 159 -13.27 -12.96 -1.67
CA ALA A 159 -13.16 -14.03 -2.68
C ALA A 159 -14.51 -14.73 -2.99
N ASP A 160 -15.61 -14.25 -2.40
CA ASP A 160 -16.95 -14.73 -2.73
C ASP A 160 -17.31 -14.28 -4.16
N HIS A 161 -17.43 -15.25 -5.07
CA HIS A 161 -17.73 -15.02 -6.48
C HIS A 161 -19.08 -14.32 -6.73
N SER A 162 -19.97 -14.26 -5.73
CA SER A 162 -21.22 -13.52 -5.82
C SER A 162 -21.07 -12.03 -5.48
N SER A 163 -19.97 -11.65 -4.82
CA SER A 163 -19.71 -10.28 -4.39
C SER A 163 -18.83 -9.56 -5.39
N LYS A 164 -19.28 -8.40 -5.86
CA LYS A 164 -18.47 -7.50 -6.66
C LYS A 164 -17.88 -6.39 -5.81
N THR A 165 -17.28 -6.74 -4.66
CA THR A 165 -16.94 -5.77 -3.60
C THR A 165 -16.11 -4.59 -4.10
N VAL A 166 -15.18 -4.83 -5.04
CA VAL A 166 -14.28 -3.79 -5.57
C VAL A 166 -14.97 -2.94 -6.63
N GLU A 167 -15.65 -3.55 -7.61
CA GLU A 167 -16.52 -2.86 -8.60
C GLU A 167 -17.55 -1.97 -7.90
N GLU A 168 -18.30 -2.53 -6.95
CA GLU A 168 -19.31 -1.82 -6.16
C GLU A 168 -18.68 -0.66 -5.39
N TYR A 169 -17.49 -0.85 -4.81
CA TYR A 169 -16.78 0.23 -4.13
C TYR A 169 -16.52 1.41 -5.08
N PHE A 170 -15.92 1.16 -6.25
CA PHE A 170 -15.62 2.23 -7.21
C PHE A 170 -16.86 2.89 -7.77
N VAL A 171 -17.90 2.13 -8.09
CA VAL A 171 -19.18 2.69 -8.54
C VAL A 171 -19.81 3.56 -7.46
N ASN A 172 -19.82 3.11 -6.20
CA ASN A 172 -20.42 3.87 -5.10
C ASN A 172 -19.68 5.17 -4.79
N VAL A 173 -18.35 5.17 -4.82
CA VAL A 173 -17.55 6.36 -4.45
C VAL A 173 -17.27 7.28 -5.63
N MET A 174 -17.18 6.74 -6.86
CA MET A 174 -16.74 7.49 -8.05
C MET A 174 -17.73 7.45 -9.23
N GLY A 175 -18.76 6.61 -9.19
CA GLY A 175 -19.77 6.50 -10.24
C GLY A 175 -19.45 5.43 -11.30
N GLU A 176 -20.42 5.19 -12.19
CA GLU A 176 -20.40 4.11 -13.19
C GLU A 176 -19.20 4.15 -14.14
N ASP A 177 -18.69 5.35 -14.48
CA ASP A 177 -17.52 5.50 -15.35
C ASP A 177 -16.24 4.85 -14.78
N PHE A 178 -16.22 4.57 -13.47
CA PHE A 178 -15.07 4.00 -12.76
C PHE A 178 -15.21 2.50 -12.48
N LYS A 179 -16.28 1.87 -13.00
CA LYS A 179 -16.55 0.44 -12.84
C LYS A 179 -15.37 -0.46 -13.22
N GLN A 180 -14.62 -0.07 -14.25
CA GLN A 180 -13.44 -0.80 -14.75
C GLN A 180 -12.26 -0.85 -13.79
N LEU A 181 -12.24 -0.04 -12.73
CA LEU A 181 -11.25 -0.16 -11.65
C LEU A 181 -11.57 -1.33 -10.69
N GLY A 182 -12.75 -1.91 -10.83
CA GLY A 182 -13.32 -3.00 -10.04
C GLY A 182 -12.93 -4.40 -10.43
#